data_AF-A2ERS5-F1
#
_entry.id   AF-A2ERS5-F1
#
_cell.length_a   1.000
_cell.length_b   1.000
_cell.length_c   1.000
_cell.angle_alpha   90.00
_cell.angle_beta   90.00
_cell.angle_gamma   90.00
#
_symmetry.space_group_name_H-M   'P 1'
#
loop_
_entity.id
_entity.type
_entity.pdbx_description
1 polymer ?
#
loop_
_entity_poly.entity_id
_entity_poly.type
_entity_poly.pdbx_seq_one_letter_code
_entity_poly.pdbx_strand_id
1 'polypeptide(L)'
;MNERVILTVNNVEIQINKYFAVAFSQMIYNTYVLDNNTLKIDIKTKVESQETYEVLKEILQYNKTEFECNDTISKDLFYIGNKLGIQELIDPYKTQVLDKNNCVQLLEIYFDICSDSKISECVDFISSHFYEIDQDDLKSISKKLGFDIIQSIFNNDKLLIKDEDSIANFIFSLINESEIFSPLVEYIHFEFCSEQVINKNLVISDENNYFNIIKSLHDSLLRSRNSKYDHTRYFIPSDYQNIFKYLDDLSRKVDQTLFETVCEDILNKNDDEFRNNILLESCEKGNLALAKSLIEHGCDKEVKNKNNQTPLHLSSFNGHLEVVQYLISNGADKEAKDNWGMTPLIKASEEGHLEVVQYLISNGADKEAKDNWGMTPLIKASEEGHLEVVQYLISNGADKEAKSNDGNTPLMCASIFGHLEVVKYLISVGADKEAKSKNGYTPLIIASANGHLEVVKYLISIGADKEAKSKNGDTPLIWASRNGRLEVVKYLISIGADKEAKSKNGDTPLIWASRNGRLEVVKYLISIGADKEAKSKNGQAAMDLAKDNVKKYLKSLE
;
A
#
# COMPACT_ATOMS: atom_id res chain seq x y z
N MET A 1 44.73 -78.87 22.16
CA MET A 1 44.63 -77.69 23.05
C MET A 1 43.22 -77.18 22.96
N ASN A 2 42.49 -77.23 24.06
CA ASN A 2 41.13 -76.70 24.19
C ASN A 2 41.17 -75.18 24.10
N GLU A 3 41.06 -74.60 22.92
CA GLU A 3 40.69 -73.18 22.83
C GLU A 3 39.18 -73.10 22.72
N ARG A 4 38.57 -72.85 23.88
CA ARG A 4 37.18 -72.43 24.00
C ARG A 4 37.16 -70.94 24.34
N VAL A 5 36.19 -70.19 23.85
CA VAL A 5 36.03 -68.74 24.07
C VAL A 5 34.68 -68.49 24.74
N ILE A 6 34.59 -67.65 25.77
CA ILE A 6 33.33 -67.35 26.48
C ILE A 6 32.57 -66.21 25.80
N LEU A 7 31.24 -66.30 25.74
CA LEU A 7 30.31 -65.51 24.94
C LEU A 7 29.08 -65.21 25.79
N THR A 8 28.91 -64.00 26.31
CA THR A 8 27.92 -63.76 27.36
C THR A 8 26.65 -63.10 26.84
N VAL A 9 25.47 -63.68 27.10
CA VAL A 9 24.14 -63.13 26.71
C VAL A 9 23.23 -63.12 27.94
N ASN A 10 22.79 -61.93 28.37
CA ASN A 10 21.92 -61.73 29.55
C ASN A 10 22.42 -62.40 30.85
N ASN A 11 23.67 -62.12 31.23
CA ASN A 11 24.36 -62.67 32.40
C ASN A 11 24.62 -64.20 32.38
N VAL A 12 24.52 -64.85 31.22
CA VAL A 12 24.98 -66.22 31.00
C VAL A 12 26.25 -66.20 30.16
N GLU A 13 27.37 -66.60 30.74
CA GLU A 13 28.65 -66.83 30.05
C GLU A 13 28.60 -68.12 29.20
N ILE A 14 28.74 -68.04 27.88
CA ILE A 14 28.65 -69.18 26.95
C ILE A 14 30.01 -69.48 26.34
N GLN A 15 30.66 -70.54 26.79
CA GLN A 15 31.96 -70.94 26.26
C GLN A 15 31.85 -71.66 24.90
N ILE A 16 31.95 -70.92 23.79
CA ILE A 16 31.98 -71.44 22.42
C ILE A 16 33.31 -72.06 22.01
N ASN A 17 33.25 -72.99 21.08
CA ASN A 17 34.43 -73.67 20.55
C ASN A 17 35.06 -72.83 19.42
N LYS A 18 36.38 -72.71 19.39
CA LYS A 18 37.12 -71.91 18.39
C LYS A 18 36.84 -72.33 16.93
N TYR A 19 36.43 -73.55 16.65
CA TYR A 19 36.03 -73.98 15.29
C TYR A 19 34.53 -73.76 14.97
N PHE A 20 33.73 -73.34 15.96
CA PHE A 20 32.31 -72.95 15.83
C PHE A 20 32.15 -71.45 15.55
N ALA A 21 33.10 -70.63 16.00
CA ALA A 21 33.36 -69.28 15.50
C ALA A 21 33.79 -69.25 14.02
N VAL A 22 34.24 -70.39 13.49
CA VAL A 22 34.76 -70.51 12.12
C VAL A 22 33.65 -70.86 11.11
N ALA A 23 32.42 -71.14 11.55
CA ALA A 23 31.32 -71.53 10.68
C ALA A 23 29.95 -70.95 11.10
N PHE A 24 29.71 -69.63 10.97
CA PHE A 24 28.34 -69.14 10.67
C PHE A 24 28.06 -69.10 9.15
N SER A 25 29.01 -69.60 8.35
CA SER A 25 28.87 -70.52 7.19
C SER A 25 27.43 -70.92 6.86
N GLN A 26 26.70 -70.08 6.13
CA GLN A 26 25.51 -70.35 5.29
C GLN A 26 24.40 -71.31 5.79
N MET A 27 24.49 -71.84 7.02
CA MET A 27 23.65 -72.85 7.67
C MET A 27 23.73 -72.77 9.20
N ILE A 28 23.87 -71.54 9.75
CA ILE A 28 23.29 -71.15 11.05
C ILE A 28 22.05 -70.24 10.87
N TYR A 29 21.90 -69.70 9.67
CA TYR A 29 20.84 -70.08 8.75
C TYR A 29 20.10 -71.40 9.10
N ASN A 30 18.80 -71.20 9.31
CA ASN A 30 17.65 -71.87 8.70
C ASN A 30 16.74 -72.75 9.52
N THR A 31 17.17 -73.36 10.62
CA THR A 31 16.28 -74.39 11.17
C THR A 31 16.17 -74.47 12.68
N TYR A 32 17.16 -74.07 13.47
CA TYR A 32 17.14 -74.54 14.86
C TYR A 32 17.91 -73.60 15.77
N VAL A 33 17.23 -72.80 16.57
CA VAL A 33 16.23 -73.36 17.49
C VAL A 33 14.90 -72.61 17.41
N LEU A 34 14.28 -72.62 16.22
CA LEU A 34 12.89 -72.21 15.96
C LEU A 34 11.93 -72.73 17.06
N ASP A 35 11.34 -71.87 17.88
CA ASP A 35 9.93 -71.46 17.74
C ASP A 35 9.52 -70.43 18.83
N ASN A 36 9.33 -69.20 18.35
CA ASN A 36 8.38 -68.16 18.74
C ASN A 36 8.14 -67.85 20.23
N ASN A 37 8.93 -66.89 20.74
CA ASN A 37 8.41 -65.56 21.08
C ASN A 37 9.48 -64.73 21.80
N THR A 38 10.27 -63.95 21.04
CA THR A 38 10.72 -62.58 21.36
C THR A 38 11.82 -62.17 20.36
N LEU A 39 11.42 -61.46 19.31
CA LEU A 39 12.33 -60.69 18.45
C LEU A 39 12.50 -59.30 19.07
N LYS A 40 13.33 -59.20 20.11
CA LYS A 40 13.87 -57.92 20.60
C LYS A 40 15.26 -58.16 21.18
N ILE A 41 16.26 -57.52 20.59
CA ILE A 41 17.48 -57.19 21.34
C ILE A 41 17.07 -56.01 22.24
N ASP A 42 16.98 -56.25 23.54
CA ASP A 42 16.70 -55.19 24.52
C ASP A 42 17.99 -54.39 24.76
N ILE A 43 18.03 -53.13 24.32
CA ILE A 43 19.21 -52.25 24.31
C ILE A 43 19.50 -51.67 25.72
N LYS A 44 18.92 -52.25 26.77
CA LYS A 44 19.37 -52.03 28.15
C LYS A 44 20.63 -52.81 28.52
N THR A 45 21.24 -53.55 27.59
CA THR A 45 22.59 -54.09 27.79
C THR A 45 23.60 -52.94 27.82
N LYS A 46 24.19 -52.71 28.99
CA LYS A 46 25.33 -51.82 29.10
C LYS A 46 26.52 -52.46 28.38
N VAL A 47 26.88 -51.92 27.22
CA VAL A 47 28.15 -52.24 26.57
C VAL A 47 29.25 -51.53 27.35
N GLU A 48 29.91 -52.24 28.28
CA GLU A 48 30.89 -51.67 29.22
C GLU A 48 32.35 -52.00 28.86
N SER A 49 32.64 -52.74 27.76
CA SER A 49 34.01 -53.14 27.42
C SER A 49 34.39 -52.97 25.94
N GLN A 50 35.63 -52.53 25.69
CA GLN A 50 36.28 -52.38 24.38
C GLN A 50 36.31 -53.71 23.60
N GLU A 51 36.31 -54.85 24.28
CA GLU A 51 36.33 -56.19 23.68
C GLU A 51 34.99 -56.55 23.02
N THR A 52 33.86 -56.14 23.61
CA THR A 52 32.53 -56.30 22.97
C THR A 52 32.40 -55.46 21.69
N TYR A 53 33.13 -54.34 21.62
CA TYR A 53 33.16 -53.42 20.50
C TYR A 53 34.03 -53.92 19.33
N GLU A 54 35.22 -54.47 19.59
CA GLU A 54 36.08 -55.06 18.53
C GLU A 54 35.39 -56.27 17.85
N VAL A 55 34.62 -57.05 18.60
CA VAL A 55 33.81 -58.16 18.05
C VAL A 55 32.70 -57.66 17.11
N LEU A 56 32.01 -56.56 17.45
CA LEU A 56 31.01 -55.93 16.57
C LEU A 56 31.66 -55.29 15.32
N LYS A 57 32.87 -54.74 15.46
CA LYS A 57 33.65 -54.14 14.37
C LYS A 57 34.14 -55.18 13.36
N GLU A 58 34.56 -56.36 13.82
CA GLU A 58 34.91 -57.50 12.96
C GLU A 58 33.69 -58.08 12.23
N ILE A 59 32.52 -58.14 12.89
CA ILE A 59 31.25 -58.58 12.28
C ILE A 59 30.83 -57.66 11.12
N LEU A 60 31.06 -56.34 11.24
CA LEU A 60 30.74 -55.34 10.21
C LEU A 60 31.77 -55.28 9.07
N GLN A 61 33.05 -55.61 9.32
CA GLN A 61 34.09 -55.66 8.27
C GLN A 61 34.01 -56.94 7.39
N TYR A 62 33.45 -58.05 7.90
CA TYR A 62 33.34 -59.30 7.14
C TYR A 62 32.15 -59.36 6.16
N ASN A 63 31.23 -58.39 6.19
CA ASN A 63 30.08 -58.33 5.28
C ASN A 63 30.11 -57.05 4.44
N LYS A 64 31.02 -57.02 3.47
CA LYS A 64 31.06 -56.02 2.39
C LYS A 64 30.02 -56.28 1.27
N THR A 65 29.10 -57.21 1.46
CA THR A 65 28.11 -57.59 0.44
C THR A 65 26.73 -57.72 1.07
N GLU A 66 25.88 -56.75 0.74
CA GLU A 66 24.42 -56.71 0.88
C GLU A 66 23.84 -56.90 2.29
N PHE A 67 23.86 -55.81 3.06
CA PHE A 67 22.75 -55.54 3.97
C PHE A 67 21.73 -54.64 3.25
N GLU A 68 20.55 -55.18 2.93
CA GLU A 68 19.33 -54.40 3.16
C GLU A 68 19.20 -54.28 4.69
N CYS A 69 19.89 -53.28 5.24
CA CYS A 69 19.77 -52.96 6.65
C CYS A 69 18.34 -52.42 6.82
N ASN A 70 17.46 -53.16 7.51
CA ASN A 70 16.15 -52.61 7.82
C ASN A 70 16.34 -51.36 8.69
N ASP A 71 15.42 -50.39 8.59
CA ASP A 71 15.52 -49.09 9.28
C ASP A 71 15.78 -49.19 10.80
N THR A 72 15.39 -50.29 11.43
CA THR A 72 15.55 -50.53 12.87
C THR A 72 17.02 -50.83 13.20
N ILE A 73 17.69 -51.67 12.41
CA ILE A 73 19.10 -52.02 12.62
C ILE A 73 20.00 -50.81 12.33
N SER A 74 19.66 -50.05 11.29
CA SER A 74 20.33 -48.79 10.94
C SER A 74 20.23 -47.76 12.08
N LYS A 75 19.07 -47.65 12.74
CA LYS A 75 18.85 -46.79 13.92
C LYS A 75 19.68 -47.23 15.11
N ASP A 76 19.72 -48.52 15.41
CA ASP A 76 20.47 -49.07 16.54
C ASP A 76 21.98 -48.86 16.38
N LEU A 77 22.51 -49.06 15.16
CA LEU A 77 23.91 -48.81 14.83
C LEU A 77 24.28 -47.33 14.95
N PHE A 78 23.40 -46.43 14.49
CA PHE A 78 23.58 -44.99 14.65
C PHE A 78 23.58 -44.57 16.13
N TYR A 79 22.66 -45.10 16.94
CA TYR A 79 22.60 -44.84 18.39
C TYR A 79 23.89 -45.26 19.10
N ILE A 80 24.40 -46.46 18.79
CA ILE A 80 25.65 -46.99 19.33
C ILE A 80 26.85 -46.15 18.88
N GLY A 81 26.92 -45.80 17.60
CA GLY A 81 27.97 -44.95 17.04
C GLY A 81 28.03 -43.57 17.68
N ASN A 82 26.88 -42.93 17.88
CA ASN A 82 26.77 -41.59 18.47
C ASN A 82 27.10 -41.57 19.97
N LYS A 83 26.74 -42.64 20.70
CA LYS A 83 27.06 -42.81 22.14
C LYS A 83 28.53 -43.06 22.40
N LEU A 84 29.22 -43.72 21.47
CA LEU A 84 30.64 -44.08 21.58
C LEU A 84 31.59 -43.15 20.80
N GLY A 85 31.05 -42.20 20.01
CA GLY A 85 31.85 -41.22 19.26
C GLY A 85 32.53 -41.76 17.99
N ILE A 86 31.96 -42.79 17.36
CA ILE A 86 32.58 -43.51 16.23
C ILE A 86 31.88 -43.17 14.92
N GLN A 87 32.56 -42.45 14.02
CA GLN A 87 31.97 -41.94 12.77
C GLN A 87 31.58 -43.04 11.77
N GLU A 88 32.30 -44.17 11.76
CA GLU A 88 32.07 -45.25 10.79
C GLU A 88 30.70 -45.93 10.94
N LEU A 89 30.08 -45.82 12.12
CA LEU A 89 28.72 -46.29 12.41
C LEU A 89 27.66 -45.18 12.20
N ILE A 90 28.09 -43.92 12.13
CA ILE A 90 27.25 -42.74 11.97
C ILE A 90 27.04 -42.41 10.48
N ASP A 91 28.11 -42.51 9.69
CA ASP A 91 28.17 -42.10 8.28
C ASP A 91 27.20 -42.86 7.34
N PRO A 92 26.98 -44.18 7.50
CA PRO A 92 26.02 -44.92 6.68
C PRO A 92 24.56 -44.45 6.89
N TYR A 93 24.21 -44.07 8.13
CA TYR A 93 22.87 -43.58 8.46
C TYR A 93 22.63 -42.16 7.93
N LYS A 94 23.65 -41.29 8.05
CA LYS A 94 23.63 -39.94 7.46
C LYS A 94 23.45 -39.97 5.94
N THR A 95 24.08 -40.93 5.26
CA THR A 95 24.03 -41.01 3.79
C THR A 95 22.78 -41.70 3.23
N GLN A 96 22.13 -42.60 3.97
CA GLN A 96 20.91 -43.29 3.53
C GLN A 96 19.59 -42.58 3.88
N VAL A 97 19.55 -41.74 4.93
CA VAL A 97 18.29 -41.35 5.60
C VAL A 97 18.14 -39.82 5.73
N LEU A 98 18.92 -39.01 5.00
CA LEU A 98 18.69 -37.56 4.86
C LEU A 98 17.60 -37.29 3.81
N ASP A 99 16.40 -37.84 4.04
CA ASP A 99 15.19 -37.43 3.33
C ASP A 99 14.24 -36.72 4.30
N LYS A 100 13.48 -35.74 3.80
CA LYS A 100 12.77 -34.70 4.59
C LYS A 100 11.93 -35.26 5.75
N ASN A 101 11.40 -36.47 5.61
CA ASN A 101 10.52 -37.13 6.59
C ASN A 101 11.23 -37.67 7.85
N ASN A 102 12.56 -37.71 7.89
CA ASN A 102 13.32 -38.29 9.02
C ASN A 102 14.00 -37.27 9.93
N CYS A 103 13.82 -35.95 9.68
CA CYS A 103 14.40 -34.90 10.51
C CYS A 103 13.88 -34.94 11.96
N VAL A 104 12.58 -35.21 12.16
CA VAL A 104 11.96 -35.37 13.50
C VAL A 104 12.57 -36.56 14.25
N GLN A 105 12.82 -37.67 13.56
CA GLN A 105 13.41 -38.88 14.16
C GLN A 105 14.89 -38.69 14.52
N LEU A 106 15.64 -37.98 13.66
CA LEU A 106 17.00 -37.54 13.98
C LEU A 106 17.03 -36.66 15.23
N LEU A 107 16.09 -35.72 15.36
CA LEU A 107 15.96 -34.84 16.52
C LEU A 107 15.69 -35.62 17.80
N GLU A 108 14.77 -36.59 17.79
CA GLU A 108 14.50 -37.47 18.93
C GLU A 108 15.76 -38.24 19.36
N ILE A 109 16.52 -38.77 18.40
CA ILE A 109 17.73 -39.54 18.68
C ILE A 109 18.86 -38.65 19.21
N TYR A 110 19.06 -37.46 18.66
CA TYR A 110 20.07 -36.53 19.17
C TYR A 110 19.71 -36.01 20.57
N PHE A 111 18.42 -35.83 20.85
CA PHE A 111 17.95 -35.32 22.14
C PHE A 111 18.10 -36.33 23.29
N ASP A 112 17.80 -37.61 23.04
CA ASP A 112 17.94 -38.67 24.05
C ASP A 112 19.41 -38.96 24.43
N ILE A 113 20.40 -38.42 23.69
CA ILE A 113 21.81 -38.80 23.80
C ILE A 113 22.75 -37.66 24.28
N CYS A 114 22.44 -36.36 24.14
CA CYS A 114 23.53 -35.38 23.96
C CYS A 114 23.65 -34.15 24.87
N SER A 115 24.94 -33.73 25.01
CA SER A 115 25.50 -32.49 25.54
C SER A 115 25.22 -31.23 24.71
N ASP A 116 25.33 -30.04 25.31
CA ASP A 116 25.08 -28.70 24.74
C ASP A 116 25.57 -28.46 23.30
N SER A 117 26.77 -28.94 22.93
CA SER A 117 27.33 -28.75 21.58
C SER A 117 26.49 -29.37 20.46
N LYS A 118 25.84 -30.51 20.70
CA LYS A 118 25.04 -31.20 19.67
C LYS A 118 23.61 -30.65 19.60
N ILE A 119 23.10 -30.08 20.70
CA ILE A 119 21.84 -29.32 20.71
C ILE A 119 21.97 -28.12 19.75
N SER A 120 23.10 -27.41 19.77
CA SER A 120 23.35 -26.29 18.85
C SER A 120 23.34 -26.69 17.38
N GLU A 121 23.93 -27.85 17.02
CA GLU A 121 23.90 -28.35 15.63
C GLU A 121 22.48 -28.68 15.16
N CYS A 122 21.65 -29.24 16.05
CA CYS A 122 20.24 -29.51 15.76
C CYS A 122 19.43 -28.22 15.57
N VAL A 123 19.65 -27.21 16.43
CA VAL A 123 18.98 -25.91 16.31
C VAL A 123 19.36 -25.23 14.99
N ASP A 124 20.64 -25.24 14.62
CA ASP A 124 21.13 -24.70 13.34
C ASP A 124 20.45 -25.36 12.13
N PHE A 125 20.31 -26.70 12.18
CA PHE A 125 19.68 -27.46 11.11
C PHE A 125 18.19 -27.12 10.97
N ILE A 126 17.44 -27.11 12.09
CA ILE A 126 16.01 -26.76 12.07
C ILE A 126 15.83 -25.34 11.57
N SER A 127 16.63 -24.40 12.07
CA SER A 127 16.54 -23.00 11.67
C SER A 127 16.76 -22.83 10.16
N SER A 128 17.75 -23.53 9.61
CA SER A 128 18.06 -23.50 8.16
C SER A 128 17.00 -24.18 7.28
N HIS A 129 16.16 -25.06 7.83
CA HIS A 129 15.16 -25.81 7.06
C HIS A 129 13.74 -25.57 7.58
N PHE A 130 13.53 -24.52 8.37
CA PHE A 130 12.29 -24.30 9.12
C PHE A 130 11.04 -24.33 8.23
N TYR A 131 11.11 -23.71 7.05
CA TYR A 131 10.02 -23.68 6.07
C TYR A 131 9.84 -24.97 5.25
N GLU A 132 10.80 -25.89 5.32
CA GLU A 132 10.76 -27.17 4.60
C GLU A 132 10.18 -28.32 5.43
N ILE A 133 10.04 -28.11 6.74
CA ILE A 133 9.45 -29.06 7.69
C ILE A 133 7.94 -28.84 7.73
N ASP A 134 7.17 -29.93 7.75
CA ASP A 134 5.72 -29.86 7.86
C ASP A 134 5.29 -29.22 9.20
N GLN A 135 4.16 -28.49 9.18
CA GLN A 135 3.68 -27.78 10.36
C GLN A 135 3.33 -28.73 11.52
N ASP A 136 2.80 -29.93 11.23
CA ASP A 136 2.47 -30.92 12.27
C ASP A 136 3.73 -31.58 12.84
N ASP A 137 4.78 -31.74 12.02
CA ASP A 137 6.09 -32.18 12.47
C ASP A 137 6.75 -31.15 13.40
N LEU A 138 6.70 -29.86 13.04
CA LEU A 138 7.17 -28.77 13.91
C LEU A 138 6.41 -28.69 15.23
N LYS A 139 5.10 -29.00 15.24
CA LYS A 139 4.31 -29.11 16.49
C LYS A 139 4.68 -30.34 17.31
N SER A 140 5.01 -31.45 16.66
CA SER A 140 5.48 -32.65 17.38
C SER A 140 6.82 -32.36 18.07
N ILE A 141 7.73 -31.70 17.34
CA ILE A 141 9.02 -31.20 17.83
C ILE A 141 8.82 -30.26 19.03
N SER A 142 7.92 -29.27 18.90
CA SER A 142 7.65 -28.29 19.97
C SER A 142 7.19 -28.93 21.28
N LYS A 143 6.28 -29.91 21.20
CA LYS A 143 5.73 -30.63 22.35
C LYS A 143 6.78 -31.46 23.07
N LYS A 144 7.70 -32.07 22.33
CA LYS A 144 8.73 -32.94 22.88
C LYS A 144 9.91 -32.17 23.48
N LEU A 145 10.30 -31.08 22.84
CA LEU A 145 11.53 -30.35 23.16
C LEU A 145 11.31 -29.14 24.07
N GLY A 146 10.09 -28.59 24.11
CA GLY A 146 9.72 -27.49 25.00
C GLY A 146 10.12 -26.10 24.48
N PHE A 147 9.72 -25.08 25.24
CA PHE A 147 9.80 -23.67 24.87
C PHE A 147 11.25 -23.18 24.63
N ASP A 148 12.20 -23.55 25.48
CA ASP A 148 13.59 -23.03 25.44
C ASP A 148 14.29 -23.33 24.11
N ILE A 149 14.00 -24.48 23.52
CA ILE A 149 14.59 -24.92 22.24
C ILE A 149 13.93 -24.21 21.08
N ILE A 150 12.61 -24.03 21.13
CA ILE A 150 11.90 -23.23 20.12
C ILE A 150 12.35 -21.78 20.15
N GLN A 151 12.53 -21.21 21.34
CA GLN A 151 13.10 -19.88 21.48
C GLN A 151 14.52 -19.82 20.90
N SER A 152 15.32 -20.87 21.09
CA SER A 152 16.67 -20.96 20.49
C SER A 152 16.65 -21.06 18.97
N ILE A 153 15.65 -21.72 18.37
CA ILE A 153 15.43 -21.75 16.91
C ILE A 153 15.07 -20.36 16.39
N PHE A 154 14.13 -19.67 17.04
CA PHE A 154 13.74 -18.32 16.63
C PHE A 154 14.85 -17.28 16.82
N ASN A 155 15.78 -17.52 17.76
CA ASN A 155 16.95 -16.67 17.98
C ASN A 155 18.16 -17.05 17.11
N ASN A 156 18.06 -18.06 16.24
CA ASN A 156 19.19 -18.54 15.46
C ASN A 156 19.39 -17.71 14.18
N ASP A 157 20.61 -17.24 13.95
CA ASP A 157 20.96 -16.42 12.78
C ASP A 157 20.76 -17.12 11.42
N LYS A 158 20.59 -18.45 11.41
CA LYS A 158 20.35 -19.26 10.21
C LYS A 158 18.86 -19.51 9.95
N LEU A 159 17.95 -18.91 10.73
CA LEU A 159 16.52 -19.10 10.54
C LEU A 159 16.06 -18.64 9.16
N LEU A 160 15.63 -19.58 8.32
CA LEU A 160 15.08 -19.30 7.00
C LEU A 160 13.56 -19.23 7.07
N ILE A 161 13.03 -18.04 6.80
CA ILE A 161 11.60 -17.72 6.82
C ILE A 161 11.14 -17.45 5.39
N LYS A 162 10.06 -18.10 4.96
CA LYS A 162 9.48 -17.88 3.63
C LYS A 162 8.54 -16.68 3.58
N ASP A 163 7.64 -16.59 4.57
CA ASP A 163 6.68 -15.52 4.76
C ASP A 163 6.21 -15.46 6.22
N GLU A 164 5.80 -14.27 6.66
CA GLU A 164 5.36 -13.99 8.04
C GLU A 164 4.03 -14.68 8.38
N ASP A 165 3.18 -14.93 7.39
CA ASP A 165 1.93 -15.67 7.58
C ASP A 165 2.19 -17.10 8.05
N SER A 166 3.19 -17.77 7.49
CA SER A 166 3.57 -19.13 7.86
C SER A 166 4.06 -19.20 9.31
N ILE A 167 4.89 -18.23 9.72
CA ILE A 167 5.34 -18.10 11.11
C ILE A 167 4.17 -17.84 12.04
N ALA A 168 3.36 -16.84 11.71
CA ALA A 168 2.23 -16.44 12.54
C ALA A 168 1.28 -17.63 12.75
N ASN A 169 0.91 -18.33 11.68
CA ASN A 169 0.05 -19.50 11.77
C ASN A 169 0.68 -20.64 12.59
N PHE A 170 2.00 -20.85 12.50
CA PHE A 170 2.69 -21.84 13.32
C PHE A 170 2.66 -21.46 14.81
N ILE A 171 3.09 -20.24 15.14
CA ILE A 171 3.14 -19.74 16.51
C ILE A 171 1.75 -19.70 17.15
N PHE A 172 0.73 -19.19 16.44
CA PHE A 172 -0.66 -19.24 16.92
C PHE A 172 -1.16 -20.66 17.12
N SER A 173 -0.77 -21.60 16.25
CA SER A 173 -1.12 -23.00 16.47
C SER A 173 -0.49 -23.58 17.74
N LEU A 174 0.72 -23.15 18.13
CA LEU A 174 1.34 -23.57 19.39
C LEU A 174 0.65 -22.95 20.60
N ILE A 175 0.31 -21.66 20.52
CA ILE A 175 -0.35 -20.92 21.61
C ILE A 175 -1.73 -21.48 21.90
N ASN A 176 -2.49 -21.82 20.86
CA ASN A 176 -3.81 -22.44 21.00
C ASN A 176 -3.77 -23.79 21.72
N GLU A 177 -2.63 -24.48 21.69
CA GLU A 177 -2.44 -25.74 22.40
C GLU A 177 -1.88 -25.54 23.82
N SER A 178 -1.07 -24.50 24.05
CA SER A 178 -0.46 -24.21 25.36
C SER A 178 -0.03 -22.75 25.51
N GLU A 179 -0.46 -22.12 26.61
CA GLU A 179 -0.09 -20.74 26.96
C GLU A 179 1.42 -20.55 27.20
N ILE A 180 2.19 -21.62 27.44
CA ILE A 180 3.64 -21.55 27.63
C ILE A 180 4.34 -20.95 26.40
N PHE A 181 3.75 -21.10 25.21
CA PHE A 181 4.28 -20.56 23.96
C PHE A 181 3.85 -19.11 23.67
N SER A 182 3.02 -18.48 24.52
CA SER A 182 2.60 -17.08 24.36
C SER A 182 3.75 -16.08 24.18
N PRO A 183 4.92 -16.24 24.83
CA PRO A 183 6.04 -15.34 24.59
C PRO A 183 6.61 -15.45 23.17
N LEU A 184 6.32 -16.52 22.41
CA LEU A 184 6.78 -16.64 21.02
C LEU A 184 6.05 -15.69 20.07
N VAL A 185 4.89 -15.15 20.45
CA VAL A 185 4.17 -14.16 19.64
C VAL A 185 5.11 -13.02 19.24
N GLU A 186 6.01 -12.64 20.15
CA GLU A 186 7.05 -11.62 19.97
C GLU A 186 7.94 -11.78 18.71
N TYR A 187 7.97 -12.96 18.09
CA TYR A 187 8.71 -13.21 16.84
C TYR A 187 7.87 -13.01 15.57
N ILE A 188 6.58 -12.63 15.69
CA ILE A 188 5.69 -12.37 14.56
C ILE A 188 5.76 -10.90 14.15
N HIS A 189 6.07 -10.64 12.88
CA HIS A 189 5.96 -9.29 12.30
C HIS A 189 4.58 -9.09 11.66
N PHE A 190 3.59 -8.79 12.51
CA PHE A 190 2.19 -8.65 12.11
C PHE A 190 1.95 -7.60 11.02
N GLU A 191 2.79 -6.57 10.90
CA GLU A 191 2.76 -5.56 9.84
C GLU A 191 2.97 -6.14 8.43
N PHE A 192 3.55 -7.34 8.33
CA PHE A 192 3.76 -8.07 7.08
C PHE A 192 2.85 -9.29 6.95
N CYS A 193 1.98 -9.56 7.93
CA CYS A 193 0.97 -10.62 7.82
C CYS A 193 -0.20 -10.20 6.93
N SER A 194 -0.83 -11.17 6.27
CA SER A 194 -2.06 -10.96 5.52
C SER A 194 -3.24 -10.70 6.44
N GLU A 195 -4.22 -9.99 5.90
CA GLU A 195 -5.47 -9.68 6.61
C GLU A 195 -6.20 -10.95 7.05
N GLN A 196 -6.05 -12.07 6.32
CA GLN A 196 -6.65 -13.35 6.69
C GLN A 196 -6.03 -13.93 7.96
N VAL A 197 -4.71 -13.87 8.10
CA VAL A 197 -4.01 -14.34 9.30
C VAL A 197 -4.29 -13.44 10.49
N ILE A 198 -4.29 -12.12 10.27
CA ILE A 198 -4.65 -11.13 11.30
C ILE A 198 -6.09 -11.37 11.77
N ASN A 199 -7.07 -11.43 10.86
CA ASN A 199 -8.48 -11.63 11.22
C ASN A 199 -8.77 -13.02 11.81
N LYS A 200 -8.13 -14.08 11.30
CA LYS A 200 -8.34 -15.46 11.79
C LYS A 200 -7.84 -15.62 13.23
N ASN A 201 -6.70 -15.01 13.57
CA ASN A 201 -6.05 -15.19 14.86
C ASN A 201 -6.44 -14.11 15.88
N LEU A 202 -6.94 -12.93 15.45
CA LEU A 202 -7.58 -11.94 16.32
C LEU A 202 -8.86 -12.48 16.99
N VAL A 203 -9.58 -13.39 16.32
CA VAL A 203 -10.84 -13.99 16.83
C VAL A 203 -10.59 -15.04 17.92
N ILE A 204 -9.35 -15.50 18.14
CA ILE A 204 -9.05 -16.63 19.04
C ILE A 204 -8.73 -16.19 20.49
N SER A 205 -8.73 -14.90 20.80
CA SER A 205 -8.18 -14.43 22.09
C SER A 205 -9.22 -14.20 23.19
N ASP A 206 -9.11 -15.01 24.24
CA ASP A 206 -9.44 -14.64 25.62
C ASP A 206 -8.69 -13.33 25.99
N GLU A 207 -9.22 -12.50 26.90
CA GLU A 207 -8.73 -11.12 27.17
C GLU A 207 -7.20 -11.02 27.40
N ASN A 208 -6.54 -12.10 27.85
CA ASN A 208 -5.09 -12.17 28.07
C ASN A 208 -4.24 -12.35 26.80
N ASN A 209 -4.74 -13.03 25.77
CA ASN A 209 -3.98 -13.26 24.52
C ASN A 209 -3.94 -12.00 23.64
N TYR A 210 -4.96 -11.16 23.80
CA TYR A 210 -5.08 -9.89 23.11
C TYR A 210 -3.95 -8.92 23.50
N PHE A 211 -3.58 -8.89 24.80
CA PHE A 211 -2.46 -8.10 25.31
C PHE A 211 -1.09 -8.60 24.78
N ASN A 212 -0.90 -9.91 24.60
CA ASN A 212 0.35 -10.48 24.08
C ASN A 212 0.54 -10.24 22.57
N ILE A 213 -0.54 -10.32 21.78
CA ILE A 213 -0.55 -9.95 20.36
C ILE A 213 -0.18 -8.48 20.20
N ILE A 214 -0.74 -7.62 21.07
CA ILE A 214 -0.48 -6.18 21.04
C ILE A 214 0.91 -5.82 21.54
N LYS A 215 1.39 -6.46 22.62
CA LYS A 215 2.77 -6.31 23.08
C LYS A 215 3.77 -6.78 22.01
N SER A 216 3.44 -7.83 21.27
CA SER A 216 4.26 -8.26 20.13
C SER A 216 4.21 -7.29 18.96
N LEU A 217 3.05 -6.77 18.58
CA LEU A 217 2.93 -5.70 17.58
C LEU A 217 3.76 -4.48 17.98
N HIS A 218 3.67 -4.10 19.26
CA HIS A 218 4.48 -3.07 19.90
C HIS A 218 5.99 -3.36 19.85
N ASP A 219 6.41 -4.61 20.13
CA ASP A 219 7.81 -5.03 20.12
C ASP A 219 8.37 -5.21 18.69
N SER A 220 7.55 -5.64 17.72
CA SER A 220 7.94 -5.74 16.31
C SER A 220 8.22 -4.36 15.71
N LEU A 221 7.41 -3.35 16.06
CA LEU A 221 7.65 -1.96 15.71
C LEU A 221 8.95 -1.41 16.35
N LEU A 222 9.26 -1.81 17.59
CA LEU A 222 10.51 -1.46 18.31
C LEU A 222 11.77 -2.18 17.80
N ARG A 223 11.65 -3.45 17.41
CA ARG A 223 12.78 -4.28 16.92
C ARG A 223 13.37 -3.77 15.61
N SER A 224 12.62 -2.99 14.84
CA SER A 224 13.13 -2.27 13.67
C SER A 224 14.29 -1.29 13.98
N ARG A 225 14.54 -0.97 15.27
CA ARG A 225 15.55 0.01 15.70
C ARG A 225 16.65 -0.51 16.65
N ASN A 226 16.63 -1.76 17.11
CA ASN A 226 17.66 -2.27 18.03
C ASN A 226 18.70 -3.17 17.33
N SER A 227 19.87 -2.58 17.11
CA SER A 227 21.03 -3.06 16.35
C SER A 227 21.80 -4.24 16.97
N LYS A 228 21.13 -5.30 17.43
CA LYS A 228 21.82 -6.55 17.80
C LYS A 228 21.68 -7.67 16.77
N TYR A 229 20.78 -7.53 15.82
CA TYR A 229 20.56 -8.48 14.75
C TYR A 229 20.80 -7.77 13.43
N ASP A 230 21.91 -8.11 12.76
CA ASP A 230 22.35 -7.55 11.49
C ASP A 230 21.56 -8.15 10.31
N HIS A 231 20.25 -8.35 10.50
CA HIS A 231 19.34 -8.75 9.43
C HIS A 231 18.80 -7.50 8.76
N THR A 232 19.46 -7.18 7.66
CA THR A 232 19.18 -6.12 6.72
C THR A 232 17.72 -6.11 6.22
N ARG A 233 16.86 -5.35 6.88
CA ARG A 233 15.86 -4.49 6.23
C ARG A 233 15.80 -3.18 7.00
N TYR A 234 16.55 -2.20 6.50
CA TYR A 234 16.44 -0.81 6.94
C TYR A 234 14.97 -0.39 6.94
N PHE A 235 14.53 0.29 7.99
CA PHE A 235 13.27 1.04 8.02
C PHE A 235 13.19 1.92 6.77
N ILE A 236 12.29 1.59 5.84
CA ILE A 236 12.14 2.31 4.58
C ILE A 236 11.00 3.32 4.78
N PRO A 237 11.05 4.52 4.18
CA PRO A 237 9.95 5.49 4.17
C PRO A 237 8.57 4.95 3.73
N SER A 238 8.45 3.69 3.27
CA SER A 238 7.20 2.97 3.00
C SER A 238 6.50 2.41 4.26
N ASP A 239 7.16 2.37 5.42
CA ASP A 239 6.68 1.59 6.57
C ASP A 239 5.60 2.31 7.39
N TYR A 240 5.56 3.65 7.38
CA TYR A 240 4.47 4.38 8.05
C TYR A 240 3.10 4.09 7.43
N GLN A 241 3.03 3.71 6.15
CA GLN A 241 1.77 3.38 5.48
C GLN A 241 1.18 2.06 5.99
N ASN A 242 2.03 1.06 6.26
CA ASN A 242 1.59 -0.20 6.87
C ASN A 242 1.14 0.03 8.32
N ILE A 243 1.87 0.86 9.07
CA ILE A 243 1.53 1.21 10.44
C ILE A 243 0.24 2.04 10.48
N PHE A 244 0.10 3.02 9.58
CA PHE A 244 -1.14 3.79 9.42
C PHE A 244 -2.30 2.85 9.10
N LYS A 245 -2.16 1.97 8.11
CA LYS A 245 -3.22 1.02 7.74
C LYS A 245 -3.63 0.16 8.92
N TYR A 246 -2.66 -0.33 9.70
CA TYR A 246 -2.93 -1.09 10.91
C TYR A 246 -3.67 -0.28 11.98
N LEU A 247 -3.23 0.96 12.26
CA LEU A 247 -3.90 1.85 13.21
C LEU A 247 -5.29 2.26 12.74
N ASP A 248 -5.46 2.45 11.43
CA ASP A 248 -6.72 2.74 10.79
C ASP A 248 -7.70 1.57 10.95
N ASP A 249 -7.25 0.34 10.72
CA ASP A 249 -8.05 -0.87 10.94
C ASP A 249 -8.37 -1.08 12.43
N LEU A 250 -7.40 -0.88 13.34
CA LEU A 250 -7.61 -0.97 14.79
C LEU A 250 -8.67 0.01 15.26
N SER A 251 -8.57 1.27 14.85
CA SER A 251 -9.51 2.33 15.25
C SER A 251 -10.97 2.03 14.88
N ARG A 252 -11.19 1.18 13.86
CA ARG A 252 -12.53 0.79 13.40
C ARG A 252 -13.06 -0.49 14.05
N LYS A 253 -12.18 -1.38 14.53
CA LYS A 253 -12.53 -2.76 14.90
C LYS A 253 -12.54 -3.03 16.42
N VAL A 254 -11.94 -2.16 17.23
CA VAL A 254 -11.52 -2.52 18.60
C VAL A 254 -11.99 -1.52 19.67
N ASP A 255 -12.04 -1.97 20.93
CA ASP A 255 -12.32 -1.14 22.13
C ASP A 255 -11.43 0.12 22.19
N GLN A 256 -12.05 1.24 22.54
CA GLN A 256 -11.43 2.57 22.58
C GLN A 256 -10.28 2.68 23.60
N THR A 257 -10.39 2.01 24.76
CA THR A 257 -9.35 2.04 25.82
C THR A 257 -8.04 1.46 25.33
N LEU A 258 -8.14 0.46 24.47
CA LEU A 258 -6.99 -0.23 23.92
C LEU A 258 -6.39 0.51 22.72
N PHE A 259 -7.23 1.08 21.85
CA PHE A 259 -6.76 1.97 20.81
C PHE A 259 -5.92 3.12 21.38
N GLU A 260 -6.37 3.71 22.49
CA GLU A 260 -5.65 4.75 23.23
C GLU A 260 -4.28 4.24 23.74
N THR A 261 -4.23 3.04 24.33
CA THR A 261 -2.97 2.43 24.81
C THR A 261 -1.95 2.20 23.68
N VAL A 262 -2.40 1.65 22.55
CA VAL A 262 -1.53 1.40 21.38
C VAL A 262 -1.04 2.72 20.77
N CYS A 263 -1.93 3.71 20.69
CA CYS A 263 -1.56 5.04 20.23
C CYS A 263 -0.51 5.68 21.15
N GLU A 264 -0.74 5.71 22.46
CA GLU A 264 0.20 6.25 23.46
C GLU A 264 1.61 5.70 23.26
N ASP A 265 1.73 4.39 23.13
CA ASP A 265 3.03 3.73 23.01
C ASP A 265 3.74 4.03 21.68
N ILE A 266 3.01 4.00 20.55
CA ILE A 266 3.56 4.36 19.23
C ILE A 266 3.95 5.84 19.21
N LEU A 267 3.20 6.69 19.91
CA LEU A 267 3.42 8.12 20.00
C LEU A 267 4.60 8.49 20.91
N ASN A 268 4.87 7.70 21.95
CA ASN A 268 5.96 7.96 22.88
C ASN A 268 7.35 7.53 22.34
N LYS A 269 7.38 6.65 21.34
CA LYS A 269 8.61 5.96 20.89
C LYS A 269 9.11 6.38 19.51
N ASN A 270 8.31 7.10 18.74
CA ASN A 270 8.65 7.53 17.38
C ASN A 270 9.05 9.01 17.31
N ASP A 271 9.86 9.35 16.31
CA ASP A 271 10.26 10.74 16.06
C ASP A 271 9.05 11.59 15.62
N ASP A 272 9.20 12.90 15.75
CA ASP A 272 8.16 13.87 15.41
C ASP A 272 7.72 13.74 13.95
N GLU A 273 8.65 13.48 13.03
CA GLU A 273 8.37 13.36 11.60
C GLU A 273 7.43 12.19 11.30
N PHE A 274 7.67 11.02 11.89
CA PHE A 274 6.82 9.85 11.76
C PHE A 274 5.38 10.13 12.25
N ARG A 275 5.26 10.68 13.47
CA ARG A 275 3.96 11.00 14.07
C ARG A 275 3.17 11.99 13.24
N ASN A 276 3.87 13.00 12.73
CA ASN A 276 3.30 14.02 11.88
C ASN A 276 2.79 13.46 10.54
N ASN A 277 3.51 12.52 9.93
CA ASN A 277 3.05 11.86 8.70
C ASN A 277 1.78 11.04 8.94
N ILE A 278 1.68 10.31 10.05
CA ILE A 278 0.46 9.57 10.42
C ILE A 278 -0.70 10.55 10.69
N LEU A 279 -0.44 11.67 11.37
CA LEU A 279 -1.49 12.68 11.59
C LEU A 279 -2.02 13.23 10.27
N LEU A 280 -1.14 13.58 9.34
CA LEU A 280 -1.53 14.05 8.01
C LEU A 280 -2.36 13.00 7.26
N GLU A 281 -1.93 11.73 7.25
CA GLU A 281 -2.64 10.65 6.57
C GLU A 281 -3.99 10.33 7.24
N SER A 282 -4.06 10.32 8.57
CA SER A 282 -5.31 10.12 9.31
C SER A 282 -6.35 11.19 8.99
N CYS A 283 -5.93 12.44 8.85
CA CYS A 283 -6.82 13.54 8.47
C CYS A 283 -7.19 13.50 6.99
N GLU A 284 -6.29 13.04 6.12
CA GLU A 284 -6.57 12.81 4.70
C GLU A 284 -7.59 11.68 4.47
N LYS A 285 -7.56 10.62 5.30
CA LYS A 285 -8.50 9.48 5.21
C LYS A 285 -9.76 9.64 6.07
N GLY A 286 -9.86 10.70 6.85
CA GLY A 286 -11.04 10.98 7.68
C GLY A 286 -11.12 10.14 8.95
N ASN A 287 -9.99 9.60 9.43
CA ASN A 287 -9.95 8.84 10.68
C ASN A 287 -9.91 9.79 11.89
N LEU A 288 -11.10 10.17 12.37
CA LEU A 288 -11.26 11.07 13.52
C LEU A 288 -10.63 10.51 14.80
N ALA A 289 -10.82 9.23 15.10
CA ALA A 289 -10.33 8.62 16.33
C ALA A 289 -8.80 8.71 16.42
N LEU A 290 -8.11 8.37 15.33
CA LEU A 290 -6.65 8.46 15.23
C LEU A 290 -6.16 9.90 15.24
N ALA A 291 -6.75 10.78 14.43
CA ALA A 291 -6.39 12.20 14.44
C ALA A 291 -6.53 12.83 15.84
N LYS A 292 -7.62 12.49 16.55
CA LYS A 292 -7.89 12.94 17.91
C LYS A 292 -6.83 12.48 18.88
N SER A 293 -6.57 11.17 18.94
CA SER A 293 -5.57 10.57 19.82
C SER A 293 -4.17 11.18 19.57
N LEU A 294 -3.74 11.29 18.32
CA LEU A 294 -2.44 11.88 17.97
C LEU A 294 -2.28 13.32 18.50
N ILE A 295 -3.33 14.15 18.35
CA ILE A 295 -3.32 15.55 18.81
C ILE A 295 -3.36 15.65 20.34
N GLU A 296 -4.13 14.81 21.02
CA GLU A 296 -4.20 14.77 22.49
C GLU A 296 -2.83 14.39 23.11
N HIS A 297 -2.03 13.59 22.40
CA HIS A 297 -0.66 13.22 22.76
C HIS A 297 0.41 14.20 22.25
N GLY A 298 0.01 15.40 21.84
CA GLY A 298 0.92 16.50 21.56
C GLY A 298 1.50 16.53 20.14
N CYS A 299 0.93 15.78 19.18
CA CYS A 299 1.27 16.01 17.77
C CYS A 299 0.86 17.42 17.34
N ASP A 300 1.69 18.05 16.53
CA ASP A 300 1.41 19.40 16.05
C ASP A 300 0.28 19.39 15.01
N LYS A 301 -0.89 19.88 15.40
CA LYS A 301 -2.05 20.06 14.51
C LYS A 301 -1.78 21.01 13.34
N GLU A 302 -0.70 21.79 13.39
CA GLU A 302 -0.23 22.66 12.31
C GLU A 302 0.90 22.06 11.47
N VAL A 303 1.19 20.77 11.64
CA VAL A 303 2.24 20.12 10.85
C VAL A 303 1.96 20.24 9.35
N LYS A 304 3.01 20.35 8.56
CA LYS A 304 2.95 20.58 7.12
C LYS A 304 3.61 19.44 6.36
N ASN A 305 2.93 18.96 5.33
CA ASN A 305 3.55 18.08 4.34
C ASN A 305 4.47 18.87 3.38
N LYS A 306 5.06 18.20 2.39
CA LYS A 306 5.95 18.82 1.39
C LYS A 306 5.28 19.93 0.55
N ASN A 307 3.96 19.94 0.47
CA ASN A 307 3.17 20.96 -0.21
C ASN A 307 2.72 22.09 0.72
N ASN A 308 3.23 22.17 1.95
CA ASN A 308 2.77 23.06 3.02
C ASN A 308 1.30 22.88 3.42
N GLN A 309 0.71 21.71 3.12
CA GLN A 309 -0.67 21.41 3.53
C GLN A 309 -0.68 20.93 4.98
N THR A 310 -1.58 21.52 5.78
CA THR A 310 -1.85 21.11 7.16
C THR A 310 -2.90 19.99 7.22
N PRO A 311 -3.08 19.30 8.37
CA PRO A 311 -4.19 18.37 8.56
C PRO A 311 -5.56 18.95 8.20
N LEU A 312 -5.77 20.25 8.46
CA LEU A 312 -6.99 20.95 8.12
C LEU A 312 -7.19 21.12 6.61
N HIS A 313 -6.10 21.32 5.84
CA HIS A 313 -6.18 21.33 4.37
C HIS A 313 -6.60 19.97 3.83
N LEU A 314 -5.97 18.89 4.30
CA LEU A 314 -6.19 17.53 3.80
C LEU A 314 -7.61 17.04 4.10
N SER A 315 -8.08 17.25 5.34
CA SER A 315 -9.45 16.90 5.74
C SER A 315 -10.50 17.76 5.03
N SER A 316 -10.21 19.05 4.79
CA SER A 316 -11.12 19.94 4.04
C SER A 316 -11.21 19.58 2.56
N PHE A 317 -10.08 19.22 1.95
CA PHE A 317 -10.01 18.77 0.56
C PHE A 317 -10.74 17.44 0.33
N ASN A 318 -10.71 16.51 1.30
CA ASN A 318 -11.39 15.21 1.18
C ASN A 318 -12.81 15.19 1.79
N GLY A 319 -13.31 16.33 2.29
CA GLY A 319 -14.68 16.45 2.76
C GLY A 319 -14.96 15.82 4.12
N HIS A 320 -13.93 15.58 4.94
CA HIS A 320 -14.06 14.93 6.24
C HIS A 320 -14.52 15.91 7.34
N LEU A 321 -15.81 16.23 7.33
CA LEU A 321 -16.41 17.24 8.22
C LEU A 321 -16.08 17.04 9.70
N GLU A 322 -16.18 15.81 10.22
CA GLU A 322 -15.95 15.54 11.65
C GLU A 322 -14.49 15.84 12.05
N VAL A 323 -13.52 15.51 11.19
CA VAL A 323 -12.11 15.84 11.39
C VAL A 323 -11.89 17.35 11.33
N VAL A 324 -12.50 18.04 10.35
CA VAL A 324 -12.46 19.51 10.25
C VAL A 324 -13.01 20.15 11.53
N GLN A 325 -14.15 19.68 12.02
CA GLN A 325 -14.78 20.17 13.24
C GLN A 325 -13.86 20.01 14.45
N TYR A 326 -13.24 18.83 14.59
CA TYR A 326 -12.30 18.57 15.67
C TYR A 326 -11.06 19.47 15.60
N LEU A 327 -10.45 19.62 14.43
CA LEU A 327 -9.27 20.45 14.23
C LEU A 327 -9.53 21.93 14.54
N ILE A 328 -10.64 22.48 14.03
CA ILE A 328 -11.05 23.87 14.31
C ILE A 328 -11.35 24.08 15.80
N SER A 329 -12.04 23.13 16.44
CA SER A 329 -12.33 23.20 17.88
C SER A 329 -11.06 23.16 18.74
N ASN A 330 -10.00 22.52 18.24
CA ASN A 330 -8.67 22.51 18.86
C ASN A 330 -7.80 23.71 18.47
N GLY A 331 -8.35 24.70 17.76
CA GLY A 331 -7.67 25.94 17.41
C GLY A 331 -6.72 25.82 16.22
N ALA A 332 -7.00 24.92 15.27
CA ALA A 332 -6.25 24.89 14.01
C ALA A 332 -6.42 26.20 13.21
N ASP A 333 -5.37 26.62 12.51
CA ASP A 333 -5.39 27.84 11.69
C ASP A 333 -6.19 27.62 10.41
N LYS A 334 -7.45 28.08 10.42
CA LYS A 334 -8.36 28.06 9.27
C LYS A 334 -7.91 28.95 8.10
N GLU A 335 -6.93 29.83 8.30
CA GLU A 335 -6.36 30.71 7.27
C GLU A 335 -4.95 30.27 6.82
N ALA A 336 -4.48 29.11 7.31
CA ALA A 336 -3.21 28.55 6.88
C ALA A 336 -3.20 28.41 5.34
N LYS A 337 -2.04 28.68 4.73
CA LYS A 337 -1.86 28.61 3.28
C LYS A 337 -0.86 27.53 2.90
N ASP A 338 -1.24 26.72 1.92
CA ASP A 338 -0.33 25.77 1.25
C ASP A 338 0.62 26.47 0.25
N ASN A 339 1.43 25.68 -0.46
CA ASN A 339 2.38 26.20 -1.46
C ASN A 339 1.72 26.96 -2.62
N TRP A 340 0.43 26.74 -2.87
CA TRP A 340 -0.35 27.42 -3.88
C TRP A 340 -1.14 28.60 -3.31
N GLY A 341 -0.97 28.90 -2.03
CA GLY A 341 -1.68 29.96 -1.33
C GLY A 341 -3.12 29.60 -0.97
N MET A 342 -3.52 28.35 -1.15
CA MET A 342 -4.90 27.90 -0.92
C MET A 342 -5.12 27.74 0.58
N THR A 343 -6.25 28.23 1.07
CA THR A 343 -6.72 27.97 2.44
C THR A 343 -7.59 26.71 2.48
N PRO A 344 -7.85 26.12 3.67
CA PRO A 344 -8.79 25.00 3.81
C PRO A 344 -10.17 25.27 3.18
N LEU A 345 -10.67 26.51 3.29
CA LEU A 345 -11.94 26.91 2.67
C LEU A 345 -11.87 26.88 1.14
N ILE A 346 -10.75 27.33 0.55
CA ILE A 346 -10.55 27.26 -0.90
C ILE A 346 -10.51 25.78 -1.35
N LYS A 347 -9.81 24.91 -0.61
CA LYS A 347 -9.76 23.46 -0.90
C LYS A 347 -11.12 22.78 -0.83
N ALA A 348 -11.90 23.04 0.22
CA ALA A 348 -13.26 22.50 0.34
C ALA A 348 -14.20 23.03 -0.75
N SER A 349 -14.00 24.27 -1.21
CA SER A 349 -14.81 24.88 -2.26
C SER A 349 -14.44 24.38 -3.65
N GLU A 350 -13.16 24.09 -3.88
CA GLU A 350 -12.64 23.45 -5.10
C GLU A 350 -13.23 22.04 -5.28
N GLU A 351 -13.31 21.24 -4.20
CA GLU A 351 -13.83 19.86 -4.28
C GLU A 351 -15.35 19.75 -4.02
N GLY A 352 -16.03 20.88 -3.80
CA GLY A 352 -17.49 20.92 -3.69
C GLY A 352 -18.07 20.41 -2.36
N HIS A 353 -17.27 20.33 -1.30
CA HIS A 353 -17.69 19.83 0.00
C HIS A 353 -18.51 20.86 0.78
N LEU A 354 -19.79 20.99 0.44
CA LEU A 354 -20.71 22.00 0.99
C LEU A 354 -20.73 22.04 2.52
N GLU A 355 -20.81 20.90 3.19
CA GLU A 355 -20.91 20.85 4.65
C GLU A 355 -19.64 21.39 5.34
N VAL A 356 -18.46 21.08 4.77
CA VAL A 356 -17.17 21.63 5.22
C VAL A 356 -17.11 23.14 4.98
N VAL A 357 -17.53 23.60 3.80
CA VAL A 357 -17.61 25.03 3.47
C VAL A 357 -18.52 25.76 4.46
N GLN A 358 -19.71 25.22 4.74
CA GLN A 358 -20.66 25.78 5.70
C GLN A 358 -20.05 25.90 7.08
N TYR A 359 -19.38 24.84 7.54
CA TYR A 359 -18.75 24.83 8.84
C TYR A 359 -17.60 25.85 8.93
N LEU A 360 -16.69 25.90 7.96
CA LEU A 360 -15.58 26.85 7.95
C LEU A 360 -16.06 28.31 7.92
N ILE A 361 -17.07 28.63 7.09
CA ILE A 361 -17.68 29.97 7.04
C ILE A 361 -18.34 30.34 8.37
N SER A 362 -19.11 29.43 8.98
CA SER A 362 -19.74 29.67 10.27
C SER A 362 -18.73 29.89 11.41
N ASN A 363 -17.52 29.32 11.28
CA ASN A 363 -16.40 29.55 12.18
C ASN A 363 -15.54 30.76 11.79
N GLY A 364 -15.98 31.59 10.82
CA GLY A 364 -15.35 32.84 10.46
C GLY A 364 -14.11 32.71 9.58
N ALA A 365 -14.02 31.66 8.75
CA ALA A 365 -13.03 31.60 7.69
C ALA A 365 -13.25 32.73 6.66
N ASP A 366 -12.18 33.29 6.11
CA ASP A 366 -12.25 34.38 5.14
C ASP A 366 -12.75 33.89 3.78
N LYS A 367 -14.02 34.16 3.50
CA LYS A 367 -14.66 33.85 2.21
C LYS A 367 -14.07 34.60 1.01
N GLU A 368 -13.26 35.64 1.25
CA GLU A 368 -12.54 36.40 0.23
C GLU A 368 -11.04 36.07 0.18
N ALA A 369 -10.60 35.04 0.90
CA ALA A 369 -9.22 34.56 0.85
C ALA A 369 -8.80 34.29 -0.60
N LYS A 370 -7.54 34.59 -0.92
CA LYS A 370 -6.98 34.41 -2.27
C LYS A 370 -5.79 33.49 -2.27
N ASP A 371 -5.79 32.57 -3.23
CA ASP A 371 -4.63 31.78 -3.61
C ASP A 371 -3.60 32.60 -4.42
N ASN A 372 -2.51 31.96 -4.83
CA ASN A 372 -1.43 32.60 -5.58
C ASN A 372 -1.86 33.08 -6.99
N TRP A 373 -3.00 32.61 -7.51
CA TRP A 373 -3.61 33.07 -8.76
C TRP A 373 -4.75 34.07 -8.54
N GLY A 374 -4.95 34.50 -7.30
CA GLY A 374 -6.01 35.45 -6.94
C GLY A 374 -7.41 34.83 -6.92
N MET A 375 -7.51 33.49 -6.95
CA MET A 375 -8.78 32.77 -6.94
C MET A 375 -9.34 32.78 -5.52
N THR A 376 -10.61 33.17 -5.39
CA THR A 376 -11.37 33.08 -4.14
C THR A 376 -12.10 31.73 -4.06
N PRO A 377 -12.59 31.32 -2.87
CA PRO A 377 -13.44 30.14 -2.72
C PRO A 377 -14.60 30.10 -3.75
N LEU A 378 -15.24 31.25 -3.98
CA LEU A 378 -16.33 31.37 -4.95
C LEU A 378 -15.87 31.17 -6.40
N ILE A 379 -14.69 31.70 -6.75
CA ILE A 379 -14.13 31.50 -8.10
C ILE A 379 -13.81 30.01 -8.32
N LYS A 380 -13.19 29.33 -7.34
CA LYS A 380 -12.87 27.90 -7.42
C LYS A 380 -14.11 27.02 -7.52
N ALA A 381 -15.11 27.24 -6.68
CA ALA A 381 -16.38 26.52 -6.78
C ALA A 381 -17.10 26.76 -8.13
N SER A 382 -16.96 27.96 -8.71
CA SER A 382 -17.53 28.27 -10.02
C SER A 382 -16.74 27.65 -11.17
N GLU A 383 -15.42 27.51 -11.01
CA GLU A 383 -14.50 26.85 -11.93
C GLU A 383 -14.84 25.37 -12.08
N GLU A 384 -15.06 24.68 -10.95
CA GLU A 384 -15.35 23.23 -10.90
C GLU A 384 -16.86 22.91 -11.01
N GLY A 385 -17.72 23.94 -11.03
CA GLY A 385 -19.15 23.78 -11.30
C GLY A 385 -20.00 23.36 -10.10
N HIS A 386 -19.51 23.54 -8.87
CA HIS A 386 -20.20 23.17 -7.63
C HIS A 386 -21.30 24.19 -7.26
N LEU A 387 -22.46 24.06 -7.91
CA LEU A 387 -23.58 25.00 -7.78
C LEU A 387 -24.01 25.25 -6.34
N GLU A 388 -24.12 24.21 -5.51
CA GLU A 388 -24.59 24.36 -4.12
C GLU A 388 -23.60 25.16 -3.27
N VAL A 389 -22.29 24.97 -3.47
CA VAL A 389 -21.24 25.75 -2.82
C VAL A 389 -21.27 27.20 -3.30
N VAL A 390 -21.43 27.43 -4.62
CA VAL A 390 -21.59 28.77 -5.19
C VAL A 390 -22.80 29.49 -4.58
N GLN A 391 -23.95 28.82 -4.49
CA GLN A 391 -25.17 29.35 -3.89
C GLN A 391 -24.95 29.74 -2.44
N TYR A 392 -24.32 28.86 -1.67
CA TYR A 392 -24.05 29.11 -0.26
C TYR A 392 -23.10 30.29 -0.06
N LEU A 393 -21.96 30.34 -0.78
CA LEU A 393 -20.99 31.43 -0.66
C LEU A 393 -21.61 32.79 -1.02
N ILE A 394 -22.40 32.85 -2.10
CA ILE A 394 -23.13 34.07 -2.48
C ILE A 394 -24.16 34.47 -1.41
N SER A 395 -24.92 33.52 -0.87
CA SER A 395 -25.89 33.80 0.18
C SER A 395 -25.24 34.32 1.48
N ASN A 396 -23.98 33.95 1.71
CA ASN A 396 -23.16 34.46 2.81
C ASN A 396 -22.37 35.72 2.44
N GLY A 397 -22.68 36.35 1.29
CA GLY A 397 -22.12 37.64 0.89
C GLY A 397 -20.71 37.59 0.33
N ALA A 398 -20.30 36.48 -0.29
CA ALA A 398 -19.09 36.45 -1.10
C ALA A 398 -19.22 37.38 -2.32
N ASP A 399 -18.14 38.04 -2.73
CA ASP A 399 -18.13 38.97 -3.87
C ASP A 399 -18.26 38.22 -5.21
N LYS A 400 -19.46 38.29 -5.79
CA LYS A 400 -19.75 37.72 -7.12
C LYS A 400 -18.96 38.35 -8.26
N GLU A 401 -18.35 39.51 -8.04
CA GLU A 401 -17.49 40.21 -8.99
C GLU A 401 -16.00 40.12 -8.63
N ALA A 402 -15.64 39.25 -7.68
CA ALA A 402 -14.25 38.99 -7.33
C ALA A 402 -13.44 38.64 -8.58
N LYS A 403 -12.18 39.10 -8.63
CA LYS A 403 -11.30 38.89 -9.79
C LYS A 403 -10.06 38.11 -9.42
N SER A 404 -9.78 37.09 -10.24
CA SER A 404 -8.48 36.42 -10.27
C SER A 404 -7.37 37.33 -10.80
N ASN A 405 -6.14 36.84 -10.77
CA ASN A 405 -4.98 37.55 -11.33
C ASN A 405 -5.09 37.76 -12.84
N ASP A 406 -5.91 37.01 -13.57
CA ASP A 406 -6.20 37.27 -14.99
C ASP A 406 -7.42 38.18 -15.20
N GLY A 407 -8.03 38.65 -14.10
CA GLY A 407 -9.23 39.46 -14.12
C GLY A 407 -10.51 38.66 -14.38
N ASN A 408 -10.46 37.33 -14.29
CA ASN A 408 -11.64 36.50 -14.49
C ASN A 408 -12.54 36.56 -13.25
N THR A 409 -13.84 36.76 -13.46
CA THR A 409 -14.88 36.68 -12.43
C THR A 409 -15.38 35.24 -12.26
N PRO A 410 -16.12 34.91 -11.17
CA PRO A 410 -16.79 33.62 -11.03
C PRO A 410 -17.61 33.22 -12.26
N LEU A 411 -18.35 34.18 -12.85
CA LEU A 411 -19.15 33.96 -14.05
C LEU A 411 -18.28 33.61 -15.27
N MET A 412 -17.12 34.24 -15.39
CA MET A 412 -16.16 33.91 -16.45
C MET A 412 -15.61 32.51 -16.26
N CYS A 413 -15.17 32.13 -15.05
CA CYS A 413 -14.65 30.79 -14.79
C CYS A 413 -15.70 29.71 -15.10
N ALA A 414 -16.94 29.87 -14.63
CA ALA A 414 -18.04 28.96 -14.99
C ALA A 414 -18.27 28.91 -16.51
N SER A 415 -18.08 30.02 -17.23
CA SER A 415 -18.16 30.09 -18.69
C SER A 415 -16.95 29.48 -19.41
N ILE A 416 -15.76 29.45 -18.80
CA ILE A 416 -14.56 28.77 -19.32
C ILE A 416 -14.80 27.27 -19.38
N PHE A 417 -15.35 26.71 -18.30
CA PHE A 417 -15.52 25.27 -18.13
C PHE A 417 -16.91 24.75 -18.56
N GLY A 418 -17.85 25.65 -18.83
CA GLY A 418 -19.13 25.31 -19.45
C GLY A 418 -20.23 24.93 -18.46
N HIS A 419 -20.10 25.32 -17.19
CA HIS A 419 -21.06 25.01 -16.12
C HIS A 419 -22.31 25.88 -16.22
N LEU A 420 -23.24 25.49 -17.10
CA LEU A 420 -24.45 26.25 -17.42
C LEU A 420 -25.29 26.61 -16.20
N GLU A 421 -25.47 25.69 -15.26
CA GLU A 421 -26.32 25.95 -14.08
C GLU A 421 -25.68 26.97 -13.13
N VAL A 422 -24.36 26.95 -12.98
CA VAL A 422 -23.61 28.00 -12.25
C VAL A 422 -23.71 29.34 -12.97
N VAL A 423 -23.56 29.36 -14.30
CA VAL A 423 -23.74 30.57 -15.12
C VAL A 423 -25.14 31.16 -14.92
N LYS A 424 -26.20 30.34 -15.02
CA LYS A 424 -27.59 30.77 -14.81
C LYS A 424 -27.80 31.36 -13.43
N TYR A 425 -27.26 30.71 -12.40
CA TYR A 425 -27.38 31.19 -11.03
C TYR A 425 -26.64 32.51 -10.81
N LEU A 426 -25.38 32.63 -11.24
CA LEU A 426 -24.61 33.86 -11.09
C LEU A 426 -25.30 35.05 -11.80
N ILE A 427 -25.85 34.83 -12.99
CA ILE A 427 -26.67 35.83 -13.68
C ILE A 427 -27.93 36.18 -12.90
N SER A 428 -28.64 35.19 -12.35
CA SER A 428 -29.90 35.44 -11.62
C SER A 428 -29.68 36.26 -10.34
N VAL A 429 -28.51 36.14 -9.70
CA VAL A 429 -28.10 37.00 -8.57
C VAL A 429 -27.43 38.31 -9.00
N GLY A 430 -27.43 38.62 -10.30
CA GLY A 430 -27.00 39.90 -10.86
C GLY A 430 -25.50 40.04 -11.05
N ALA A 431 -24.79 38.97 -11.39
CA ALA A 431 -23.40 39.07 -11.88
C ALA A 431 -23.34 39.81 -13.23
N ASP A 432 -22.28 40.57 -13.47
CA ASP A 432 -22.10 41.36 -14.69
C ASP A 432 -21.77 40.45 -15.89
N LYS A 433 -22.77 40.21 -16.73
CA LYS A 433 -22.63 39.45 -17.99
C LYS A 433 -21.67 40.08 -19.01
N GLU A 434 -21.35 41.37 -18.85
CA GLU A 434 -20.42 42.12 -19.70
C GLU A 434 -19.07 42.42 -19.02
N ALA A 435 -18.81 41.81 -17.86
CA ALA A 435 -17.53 41.93 -17.18
C ALA A 435 -16.39 41.60 -18.15
N LYS A 436 -15.21 42.21 -17.94
CA LYS A 436 -14.04 42.02 -18.79
C LYS A 436 -12.82 41.56 -18.00
N SER A 437 -12.20 40.48 -18.49
CA SER A 437 -10.89 40.02 -18.02
C SER A 437 -9.78 41.01 -18.38
N LYS A 438 -8.55 40.77 -17.91
CA LYS A 438 -7.39 41.59 -18.30
C LYS A 438 -7.15 41.62 -19.81
N ASN A 439 -7.59 40.61 -20.56
CA ASN A 439 -7.49 40.58 -22.02
C ASN A 439 -8.74 41.12 -22.73
N GLY A 440 -9.69 41.66 -21.98
CA GLY A 440 -10.95 42.19 -22.50
C GLY A 440 -11.95 41.10 -22.89
N TYR A 441 -11.78 39.87 -22.45
CA TYR A 441 -12.72 38.80 -22.73
C TYR A 441 -13.94 38.93 -21.83
N THR A 442 -15.13 38.85 -22.42
CA THR A 442 -16.42 38.72 -21.73
C THR A 442 -16.76 37.25 -21.52
N PRO A 443 -17.69 36.90 -20.60
CA PRO A 443 -18.20 35.54 -20.46
C PRO A 443 -18.63 34.91 -21.79
N LEU A 444 -19.27 35.68 -22.68
CA LEU A 444 -19.69 35.20 -24.00
C LEU A 444 -18.51 34.90 -24.93
N ILE A 445 -17.47 35.75 -24.95
CA ILE A 445 -16.25 35.49 -25.73
C ILE A 445 -15.61 34.18 -25.25
N ILE A 446 -15.51 34.01 -23.93
CA ILE A 446 -14.91 32.84 -23.28
C ILE A 446 -15.67 31.55 -23.65
N ALA A 447 -17.00 31.52 -23.44
CA ALA A 447 -17.82 30.36 -23.75
C ALA A 447 -17.75 30.01 -25.26
N SER A 448 -17.70 31.04 -26.11
CA SER A 448 -17.59 30.89 -27.56
C SER A 448 -16.25 30.32 -28.00
N ALA A 449 -15.14 30.76 -27.38
CA ALA A 449 -13.80 30.25 -27.62
C ALA A 449 -13.66 28.76 -27.22
N ASN A 450 -14.31 28.36 -26.12
CA ASN A 450 -14.25 27.00 -25.59
C ASN A 450 -15.28 26.05 -26.21
N GLY A 451 -16.31 26.58 -26.87
CA GLY A 451 -17.29 25.77 -27.61
C GLY A 451 -18.52 25.37 -26.80
N HIS A 452 -18.77 26.04 -25.67
CA HIS A 452 -19.87 25.73 -24.75
C HIS A 452 -21.19 26.30 -25.27
N LEU A 453 -21.77 25.65 -26.28
CA LEU A 453 -22.93 26.14 -27.02
C LEU A 453 -24.12 26.52 -26.12
N GLU A 454 -24.43 25.71 -25.11
CA GLU A 454 -25.58 25.99 -24.24
C GLU A 454 -25.36 27.21 -23.34
N VAL A 455 -24.12 27.44 -22.89
CA VAL A 455 -23.74 28.69 -22.20
C VAL A 455 -23.85 29.88 -23.14
N VAL A 456 -23.36 29.74 -24.39
CA VAL A 456 -23.49 30.80 -25.41
C VAL A 456 -24.95 31.14 -25.68
N LYS A 457 -25.81 30.14 -25.90
CA LYS A 457 -27.26 30.33 -26.11
C LYS A 457 -27.91 31.06 -24.95
N TYR A 458 -27.58 30.67 -23.71
CA TYR A 458 -28.12 31.30 -22.53
C TYR A 458 -27.65 32.75 -22.37
N LEU A 459 -26.35 33.02 -22.51
CA LEU A 459 -25.81 34.39 -22.42
C LEU A 459 -26.42 35.30 -23.50
N ILE A 460 -26.62 34.80 -24.72
CA ILE A 460 -27.32 35.53 -25.77
C ILE A 460 -28.80 35.78 -25.41
N SER A 461 -29.50 34.78 -24.86
CA SER A 461 -30.93 34.93 -24.56
C SER A 461 -31.21 35.95 -23.45
N ILE A 462 -30.25 36.17 -22.54
CA ILE A 462 -30.31 37.25 -21.54
C ILE A 462 -29.75 38.59 -22.07
N GLY A 463 -29.41 38.67 -23.36
CA GLY A 463 -28.93 39.87 -24.03
C GLY A 463 -27.48 40.24 -23.75
N ALA A 464 -26.56 39.27 -23.74
CA ALA A 464 -25.13 39.56 -23.81
C ALA A 464 -24.74 40.09 -25.20
N ASP A 465 -23.77 41.00 -25.27
CA ASP A 465 -23.32 41.61 -26.52
C ASP A 465 -22.58 40.61 -27.42
N LYS A 466 -23.28 40.11 -28.45
CA LYS A 466 -22.73 39.19 -29.45
C LYS A 466 -21.59 39.77 -30.29
N GLU A 467 -21.41 41.09 -30.28
CA GLU A 467 -20.33 41.81 -30.96
C GLU A 467 -19.28 42.38 -29.99
N ALA A 468 -19.31 41.96 -28.72
CA ALA A 468 -18.34 42.37 -27.73
C ALA A 468 -16.91 42.13 -28.23
N LYS A 469 -16.01 43.09 -27.98
CA LYS A 469 -14.63 43.04 -28.48
C LYS A 469 -13.63 42.82 -27.36
N SER A 470 -12.74 41.85 -27.58
CA SER A 470 -11.52 41.69 -26.79
C SER A 470 -10.55 42.87 -26.97
N LYS A 471 -9.46 42.90 -26.20
CA LYS A 471 -8.38 43.88 -26.43
C LYS A 471 -7.78 43.81 -27.83
N ASN A 472 -7.87 42.67 -28.52
CA ASN A 472 -7.40 42.52 -29.90
C ASN A 472 -8.48 42.87 -30.94
N GLY A 473 -9.67 43.31 -30.51
CA GLY A 473 -10.79 43.61 -31.39
C GLY A 473 -11.55 42.35 -31.85
N ASP A 474 -11.19 41.18 -31.33
CA ASP A 474 -11.83 39.91 -31.71
C ASP A 474 -13.19 39.77 -31.03
N THR A 475 -14.21 39.40 -31.81
CA THR A 475 -15.59 39.12 -31.37
C THR A 475 -15.76 37.66 -30.93
N PRO A 476 -16.87 37.28 -30.25
CA PRO A 476 -17.19 35.89 -29.97
C PRO A 476 -17.12 34.98 -31.20
N LEU A 477 -17.62 35.45 -32.34
CA LEU A 477 -17.57 34.71 -33.61
C LEU A 477 -16.13 34.48 -34.08
N ILE A 478 -15.27 35.49 -34.01
CA ILE A 478 -13.85 35.36 -34.37
C ILE A 478 -13.17 34.28 -33.50
N TRP A 479 -13.42 34.29 -32.19
CA TRP A 479 -12.86 33.29 -31.27
C TRP A 479 -13.37 31.88 -31.53
N ALA A 480 -14.68 31.70 -31.74
CA ALA A 480 -15.28 30.42 -32.10
C ALA A 480 -14.69 29.90 -33.43
N SER A 481 -14.53 30.77 -34.42
CA SER A 481 -13.96 30.42 -35.73
C SER A 481 -12.48 30.05 -35.65
N ARG A 482 -11.68 30.80 -34.90
CA ARG A 482 -10.25 30.52 -34.63
C ARG A 482 -10.06 29.14 -33.99
N ASN A 483 -10.91 28.80 -33.04
CA ASN A 483 -10.80 27.57 -32.26
C ASN A 483 -11.54 26.37 -32.89
N GLY A 484 -12.25 26.58 -34.00
CA GLY A 484 -12.93 25.49 -34.72
C GLY A 484 -14.25 25.05 -34.09
N ARG A 485 -14.91 25.92 -33.31
CA ARG A 485 -16.16 25.61 -32.60
C ARG A 485 -17.36 25.74 -33.54
N LEU A 486 -17.51 24.80 -34.47
CA LEU A 486 -18.47 24.89 -35.58
C LEU A 486 -19.92 25.17 -35.13
N GLU A 487 -20.41 24.47 -34.12
CA GLU A 487 -21.80 24.63 -33.68
C GLU A 487 -22.05 26.01 -33.03
N VAL A 488 -21.07 26.55 -32.32
CA VAL A 488 -21.11 27.94 -31.83
C VAL A 488 -21.08 28.92 -33.00
N VAL A 489 -20.22 28.71 -34.00
CA VAL A 489 -20.17 29.56 -35.21
C VAL A 489 -21.54 29.57 -35.91
N LYS A 490 -22.13 28.40 -36.15
CA LYS A 490 -23.47 28.27 -36.77
C LYS A 490 -24.53 29.04 -35.99
N TYR A 491 -24.53 28.89 -34.66
CA TYR A 491 -25.48 29.58 -33.80
C TYR A 491 -25.29 31.10 -33.79
N LEU A 492 -24.06 31.59 -33.64
CA LEU A 492 -23.78 33.03 -33.67
C LEU A 492 -24.17 33.66 -35.01
N ILE A 493 -23.91 32.97 -36.13
CA ILE A 493 -24.37 33.41 -37.45
C ILE A 493 -25.90 33.41 -37.54
N SER A 494 -26.59 32.38 -37.03
CA SER A 494 -28.04 32.30 -37.14
C SER A 494 -28.78 33.39 -36.36
N ILE A 495 -28.16 33.91 -35.29
CA ILE A 495 -28.66 35.09 -34.55
C ILE A 495 -28.15 36.43 -35.12
N GLY A 496 -27.48 36.41 -36.28
CA GLY A 496 -27.03 37.60 -36.99
C GLY A 496 -25.77 38.26 -36.40
N ALA A 497 -24.79 37.47 -35.94
CA ALA A 497 -23.45 37.99 -35.68
C ALA A 497 -22.76 38.38 -37.01
N ASP A 498 -21.93 39.42 -36.98
CA ASP A 498 -21.25 39.93 -38.18
C ASP A 498 -20.16 38.95 -38.66
N LYS A 499 -20.47 38.21 -39.72
CA LYS A 499 -19.54 37.26 -40.35
C LYS A 499 -18.30 37.92 -40.97
N GLU A 500 -18.34 39.24 -41.19
CA GLU A 500 -17.23 40.05 -41.70
C GLU A 500 -16.57 40.93 -40.61
N ALA A 501 -16.87 40.67 -39.33
CA ALA A 501 -16.29 41.38 -38.22
C ALA A 501 -14.76 41.38 -38.32
N LYS A 502 -14.13 42.53 -38.09
CA LYS A 502 -12.68 42.69 -38.19
C LYS A 502 -12.03 42.86 -36.82
N SER A 503 -11.03 42.02 -36.57
CA SER A 503 -10.06 42.24 -35.49
C SER A 503 -9.26 43.53 -35.70
N LYS A 504 -8.44 43.92 -34.72
CA LYS A 504 -7.52 45.05 -34.86
C LYS A 504 -6.52 44.87 -36.00
N ASN A 505 -6.22 43.65 -36.41
CA ASN A 505 -5.35 43.35 -37.55
C ASN A 505 -6.11 43.28 -38.89
N GLY A 506 -7.41 43.54 -38.89
CA GLY A 506 -8.26 43.42 -40.07
C GLY A 506 -8.65 41.98 -40.42
N ASP A 507 -8.19 40.98 -39.64
CA ASP A 507 -8.54 39.58 -39.86
C ASP A 507 -10.03 39.33 -39.54
N THR A 508 -10.74 38.69 -40.47
CA THR A 508 -12.14 38.24 -40.34
C THR A 508 -12.24 36.84 -39.71
N PRO A 509 -13.44 36.37 -39.29
CA PRO A 509 -13.65 34.99 -38.86
C PRO A 509 -13.12 33.95 -39.85
N LEU A 510 -13.30 34.18 -41.16
CA LEU A 510 -12.82 33.30 -42.22
C LEU A 510 -11.29 33.24 -42.28
N ILE A 511 -10.61 34.40 -42.19
CA ILE A 511 -9.14 34.46 -42.14
C ILE A 511 -8.61 33.69 -40.92
N TRP A 512 -9.21 33.90 -39.75
CA TRP A 512 -8.81 33.22 -38.51
C TRP A 512 -9.02 31.70 -38.59
N ALA A 513 -10.17 31.24 -39.08
CA ALA A 513 -10.45 29.81 -39.29
C ALA A 513 -9.45 29.20 -40.27
N SER A 514 -9.12 29.91 -41.35
CA SER A 514 -8.19 29.45 -42.38
C SER A 514 -6.76 29.33 -41.86
N ARG A 515 -6.26 30.36 -41.16
CA ARG A 515 -4.93 30.37 -40.54
C ARG A 515 -4.75 29.25 -39.51
N ASN A 516 -5.83 28.85 -38.84
CA ASN A 516 -5.80 27.78 -37.83
C ASN A 516 -6.15 26.39 -38.40
N GLY A 517 -6.45 26.28 -39.71
CA GLY A 517 -6.75 25.00 -40.36
C GLY A 517 -8.12 24.42 -40.01
N ARG A 518 -9.08 25.26 -39.60
CA ARG A 518 -10.43 24.85 -39.16
C ARG A 518 -11.34 24.62 -40.37
N LEU A 519 -11.08 23.53 -41.11
CA LEU A 519 -11.71 23.25 -42.41
C LEU A 519 -13.25 23.30 -42.38
N GLU A 520 -13.88 22.67 -41.39
CA GLU A 520 -15.36 22.64 -41.34
C GLU A 520 -15.98 24.01 -41.06
N VAL A 521 -15.31 24.84 -40.26
CA VAL A 521 -15.71 26.25 -40.07
C VAL A 521 -15.54 27.03 -41.36
N VAL A 522 -14.43 26.84 -42.08
CA VAL A 522 -14.17 27.50 -43.37
C VAL A 522 -15.25 27.12 -44.38
N LYS A 523 -15.53 25.82 -44.56
CA LYS A 523 -16.61 25.32 -45.44
C LYS A 523 -17.94 25.99 -45.11
N TYR A 524 -18.29 26.03 -43.82
CA TYR A 524 -19.53 26.66 -43.38
C TYR A 524 -19.56 28.16 -43.67
N LEU A 525 -18.53 28.92 -43.30
CA LEU A 525 -18.44 30.36 -43.56
C LEU A 525 -18.51 30.69 -45.06
N ILE A 526 -17.84 29.91 -45.90
CA ILE A 526 -17.95 30.05 -47.36
C ILE A 526 -19.36 29.73 -47.84
N SER A 527 -20.00 28.67 -47.33
CA SER A 527 -21.35 28.28 -47.75
C SER A 527 -22.41 29.33 -47.46
N ILE A 528 -22.20 30.18 -46.44
CA ILE A 528 -23.06 31.31 -46.10
C ILE A 528 -22.62 32.63 -46.75
N GLY A 529 -21.66 32.58 -47.69
CA GLY A 529 -21.16 33.73 -48.44
C GLY A 529 -20.30 34.69 -47.61
N ALA A 530 -19.39 34.18 -46.77
CA ALA A 530 -18.30 35.01 -46.23
C ALA A 530 -17.32 35.40 -47.34
N ASP A 531 -16.80 36.62 -47.29
CA ASP A 531 -15.92 37.16 -48.34
C ASP A 531 -14.53 36.51 -48.29
N LYS A 532 -14.26 35.60 -49.24
CA LYS A 532 -12.98 34.92 -49.37
C LYS A 532 -11.83 35.83 -49.81
N GLU A 533 -12.16 36.98 -50.42
CA GLU A 533 -11.20 37.98 -50.89
C GLU A 533 -10.94 39.08 -49.87
N ALA A 534 -11.63 39.07 -48.72
CA ALA A 534 -11.40 40.02 -47.64
C ALA A 534 -9.93 39.96 -47.20
N LYS A 535 -9.30 41.13 -47.09
CA LYS A 535 -7.88 41.26 -46.73
C LYS A 535 -7.68 41.79 -45.32
N SER A 536 -6.70 41.21 -44.64
CA SER A 536 -6.13 41.77 -43.41
C SER A 536 -5.46 43.12 -43.69
N LYS A 537 -5.04 43.82 -42.62
CA LYS A 537 -4.24 45.05 -42.74
C LYS A 537 -2.92 44.86 -43.48
N ASN A 538 -2.40 43.64 -43.52
CA ASN A 538 -1.18 43.30 -44.26
C ASN A 538 -1.45 42.93 -45.72
N GLY A 539 -2.69 43.07 -46.20
CA GLY A 539 -3.07 42.76 -47.57
C GLY A 539 -3.26 41.26 -47.87
N GLN A 540 -3.25 40.41 -46.83
CA GLN A 540 -3.37 38.95 -46.98
C GLN A 540 -4.83 38.50 -46.85
N ALA A 541 -5.28 37.67 -47.78
CA ALA A 541 -6.60 37.04 -47.76
C ALA A 541 -6.58 35.67 -47.04
N ALA A 542 -7.76 35.04 -46.91
CA ALA A 542 -7.89 33.74 -46.26
C ALA A 542 -7.02 32.66 -46.92
N MET A 543 -6.92 32.66 -48.25
CA MET A 543 -6.12 31.70 -49.02
C MET A 543 -4.61 31.84 -48.78
N ASP A 544 -4.11 33.06 -48.58
CA ASP A 544 -2.68 33.33 -48.37
C ASP A 544 -2.19 32.73 -47.05
N LEU A 545 -3.05 32.76 -46.05
CA LEU A 545 -2.76 32.36 -44.67
C LEU A 545 -3.22 30.94 -44.33
N ALA A 546 -3.94 30.27 -45.23
CA ALA A 546 -4.54 28.97 -45.00
C ALA A 546 -3.50 27.85 -44.78
N LYS A 547 -3.75 26.98 -43.79
CA LYS A 547 -3.05 25.68 -43.67
C LYS A 547 -3.41 24.75 -44.83
N ASP A 548 -2.57 23.75 -45.11
CA ASP A 548 -2.66 22.89 -46.29
C ASP A 548 -4.04 22.30 -46.59
N ASN A 549 -4.75 21.80 -45.57
CA ASN A 549 -6.09 21.23 -45.72
C ASN A 549 -7.12 22.27 -46.19
N VAL A 550 -7.10 23.46 -45.59
CA VAL A 550 -7.96 24.59 -45.96
C VAL A 550 -7.54 25.14 -47.31
N LYS A 551 -6.24 25.25 -47.58
CA LYS A 551 -5.71 25.78 -48.84
C LYS A 551 -6.11 24.91 -50.03
N LYS A 552 -6.08 23.58 -49.88
CA LYS A 552 -6.60 22.64 -50.89
C LYS A 552 -8.09 22.87 -51.16
N TYR A 553 -8.89 23.06 -50.11
CA TYR A 553 -10.32 23.34 -50.26
C TYR A 553 -10.58 24.69 -50.93
N LEU A 554 -9.93 25.76 -50.50
CA LEU A 554 -10.11 27.09 -51.10
C LEU A 554 -9.72 27.12 -52.59
N LYS A 555 -8.63 26.43 -52.97
CA LYS A 555 -8.24 26.25 -54.38
C LYS A 555 -9.24 25.44 -55.21
N SER A 556 -10.01 24.55 -54.58
CA SER A 556 -11.06 23.79 -55.29
C SER A 556 -12.32 24.62 -55.57
N LEU A 557 -12.40 25.84 -55.04
CA LEU A 557 -13.49 26.81 -55.25
C LEU A 557 -13.12 27.92 -56.23
N GLU A 558 -11.92 27.87 -56.82
CA GLU A 558 -11.48 28.68 -57.96
C GLU A 558 -11.84 27.94 -59.26
#